data_AF-A0A9N9IA59-F1
#
_entry.id   AF-A0A9N9IA59-F1
#
_cell.length_a   1.000
_cell.length_b   1.000
_cell.length_c   1.000
_cell.angle_alpha   90.00
_cell.angle_beta   90.00
_cell.angle_gamma   90.00
#
_symmetry.space_group_name_H-M   'P 1'
#
loop_
_entity.id
_entity.type
_entity.pdbx_description
1 polymer ?
#
loop_
_entity_poly.entity_id
_entity_poly.type
_entity_poly.pdbx_seq_one_letter_code
_entity_poly.pdbx_strand_id
1 'polypeptide(L)'
;MSDVDNREGEDNLFKSPHKRSFVDTSKNKSPSKKAKKQVKKEDSPTLKKLIQELTSPTYQQVEGPITLQSSVSEMDISSLDFLDLYNKIDTAEDNLQRTTHDLIRCYYNFGQAIKQLFNHFRKTCNEDVSNARVNDRIRDQIS
;
A
#
# COMPACT_ATOMS: atom_id res chain seq x y z
N MET A 1 14.74 51.83 -27.21
CA MET A 1 16.01 52.56 -27.03
C MET A 1 15.96 53.24 -25.68
N SER A 2 16.62 52.73 -24.64
CA SER A 2 18.01 52.27 -24.61
C SER A 2 18.20 50.94 -23.89
N ASP A 3 18.77 49.97 -24.61
CA ASP A 3 19.63 48.90 -24.10
C ASP A 3 20.96 49.50 -23.59
N VAL A 4 21.53 48.99 -22.49
CA VAL A 4 22.98 48.76 -22.30
C VAL A 4 23.22 47.64 -21.24
N ASP A 5 23.77 46.53 -21.76
CA ASP A 5 24.75 45.54 -21.25
C ASP A 5 25.18 45.43 -19.77
N ASN A 6 24.95 44.23 -19.20
CA ASN A 6 25.86 43.08 -19.03
C ASN A 6 27.31 43.20 -18.49
N ARG A 7 27.69 42.12 -17.75
CA ARG A 7 29.02 41.54 -17.34
C ARG A 7 29.41 41.68 -15.87
N GLU A 8 30.02 40.73 -15.16
CA GLU A 8 30.61 39.36 -15.30
C GLU A 8 30.80 38.88 -13.82
N GLY A 9 30.99 37.64 -13.37
CA GLY A 9 31.43 36.35 -13.91
C GLY A 9 31.19 35.25 -12.83
N GLU A 10 31.01 33.98 -13.16
CA GLU A 10 32.05 32.95 -13.48
C GLU A 10 32.76 32.44 -12.19
N ASP A 11 32.98 31.16 -11.83
CA ASP A 11 32.73 29.82 -12.37
C ASP A 11 33.08 28.72 -11.33
N ASN A 12 32.70 27.49 -11.68
CA ASN A 12 33.46 26.23 -11.57
C ASN A 12 33.42 25.38 -10.28
N LEU A 13 33.43 24.03 -10.25
CA LEU A 13 33.10 22.88 -11.13
C LEU A 13 33.88 21.65 -10.57
N PHE A 14 33.36 20.42 -10.81
CA PHE A 14 34.02 19.08 -10.79
C PHE A 14 34.13 18.29 -9.46
N LYS A 15 34.10 16.94 -9.39
CA LYS A 15 33.93 15.80 -10.34
C LYS A 15 33.78 14.49 -9.54
N SER A 16 33.24 13.44 -10.18
CA SER A 16 33.43 11.99 -9.92
C SER A 16 33.65 11.31 -11.31
N PRO A 17 34.01 10.03 -11.53
CA PRO A 17 34.58 8.93 -10.71
C PRO A 17 35.89 8.31 -11.33
N HIS A 18 36.59 7.38 -10.64
CA HIS A 18 37.61 6.52 -11.28
C HIS A 18 37.56 5.03 -10.90
N LYS A 19 37.80 4.21 -11.93
CA LYS A 19 37.74 2.74 -12.07
C LYS A 19 39.13 2.22 -12.49
N ARG A 20 39.61 1.06 -12.00
CA ARG A 20 40.78 0.27 -12.50
C ARG A 20 40.53 -1.21 -12.14
N SER A 21 40.36 -2.20 -13.03
CA SER A 21 41.28 -2.89 -14.00
C SER A 21 42.52 -3.51 -13.30
N PHE A 22 43.08 -4.69 -13.57
CA PHE A 22 42.98 -5.81 -14.53
C PHE A 22 43.98 -6.90 -14.04
N VAL A 23 43.93 -8.13 -14.57
CA VAL A 23 45.05 -9.05 -14.91
C VAL A 23 44.71 -10.52 -14.60
N ASP A 24 44.47 -11.27 -15.67
CA ASP A 24 44.49 -12.74 -15.76
C ASP A 24 45.93 -13.29 -15.76
N THR A 25 46.15 -14.50 -15.25
CA THR A 25 47.19 -15.38 -15.82
C THR A 25 46.87 -16.87 -15.65
N SER A 26 46.93 -17.56 -16.79
CA SER A 26 46.71 -18.99 -17.05
C SER A 26 47.82 -19.91 -16.51
N LYS A 27 47.47 -21.15 -16.11
CA LYS A 27 48.38 -22.31 -16.28
C LYS A 27 47.67 -23.68 -16.29
N ASN A 28 47.89 -24.40 -17.39
CA ASN A 28 47.41 -25.74 -17.77
C ASN A 28 47.85 -26.90 -16.85
N LYS A 29 47.07 -28.02 -16.77
CA LYS A 29 47.52 -29.40 -17.10
C LYS A 29 46.49 -30.55 -16.83
N SER A 30 46.12 -31.23 -17.93
CA SER A 30 45.91 -32.67 -18.23
C SER A 30 44.91 -33.60 -17.46
N PRO A 31 44.34 -34.61 -18.17
CA PRO A 31 43.12 -35.33 -17.77
C PRO A 31 43.38 -36.71 -17.13
N SER A 32 42.47 -37.19 -16.27
CA SER A 32 42.39 -38.61 -15.93
C SER A 32 40.93 -39.09 -15.93
N LYS A 33 40.65 -40.08 -16.78
CA LYS A 33 39.36 -40.77 -16.88
C LYS A 33 39.14 -41.61 -15.62
N LYS A 34 37.98 -41.48 -14.96
CA LYS A 34 37.47 -42.49 -14.02
C LYS A 34 36.02 -42.84 -14.36
N ALA A 35 35.73 -44.15 -14.28
CA ALA A 35 34.55 -44.83 -14.78
C ALA A 35 33.22 -44.35 -14.15
N LYS A 36 32.15 -44.38 -14.95
CA LYS A 36 30.79 -43.97 -14.58
C LYS A 36 30.16 -45.04 -13.67
N LYS A 37 30.01 -44.76 -12.37
CA LYS A 37 29.18 -45.58 -11.47
C LYS A 37 27.72 -45.35 -11.82
N GLN A 38 26.98 -46.42 -12.12
CA GLN A 38 25.51 -46.36 -12.24
C GLN A 38 24.92 -46.00 -10.87
N VAL A 39 24.27 -44.85 -10.78
CA VAL A 39 23.51 -44.40 -9.61
C VAL A 39 22.08 -44.90 -9.79
N LYS A 40 21.60 -45.73 -8.85
CA LYS A 40 20.19 -46.09 -8.76
C LYS A 40 19.40 -44.80 -8.47
N LYS A 41 18.37 -44.53 -9.29
CA LYS A 41 17.50 -43.36 -9.11
C LYS A 41 16.59 -43.63 -7.91
N GLU A 42 16.93 -43.07 -6.78
CA GLU A 42 16.04 -43.03 -5.62
C GLU A 42 15.26 -41.71 -5.70
N ASP A 43 13.93 -41.81 -5.67
CA ASP A 43 13.06 -40.63 -5.74
C ASP A 43 13.36 -39.71 -4.56
N SER A 44 13.69 -38.45 -4.85
CA SER A 44 13.96 -37.46 -3.81
C SER A 44 12.71 -37.23 -2.94
N PRO A 45 12.77 -37.49 -1.62
CA PRO A 45 11.65 -37.22 -0.72
C PRO A 45 11.29 -35.73 -0.71
N THR A 46 12.28 -34.87 -0.91
CA THR A 46 12.10 -33.42 -1.05
C THR A 46 11.27 -33.08 -2.29
N LEU A 47 11.55 -33.73 -3.43
CA LEU A 47 10.80 -33.48 -4.67
C LEU A 47 9.33 -33.90 -4.54
N LYS A 48 9.07 -35.05 -3.90
CA LYS A 48 7.71 -35.52 -3.63
C LYS A 48 6.94 -34.55 -2.73
N LYS A 49 7.57 -34.05 -1.68
CA LYS A 49 6.97 -33.06 -0.77
C LYS A 49 6.62 -31.76 -1.50
N LEU A 50 7.53 -31.26 -2.34
CA LEU A 50 7.30 -30.03 -3.10
C LEU A 50 6.15 -30.18 -4.10
N ILE A 51 6.08 -31.31 -4.82
CA ILE A 51 4.97 -31.59 -5.75
C ILE A 51 3.65 -31.65 -4.96
N GLN A 52 3.62 -32.30 -3.80
CA GLN A 52 2.41 -32.39 -2.99
C GLN A 52 1.93 -31.02 -2.49
N GLU A 53 2.83 -30.18 -2.01
CA GLU A 53 2.50 -28.81 -1.57
C GLU A 53 1.95 -27.96 -2.74
N LEU A 54 2.57 -28.07 -3.92
CA LEU A 54 2.15 -27.30 -5.10
C LEU A 54 0.85 -27.81 -5.74
N THR A 55 0.55 -29.10 -5.60
CA THR A 55 -0.64 -29.71 -6.22
C THR A 55 -1.85 -29.68 -5.28
N SER A 56 -1.65 -29.38 -3.99
CA SER A 56 -2.75 -29.30 -3.03
C SER A 56 -3.55 -28.01 -3.26
N PRO A 57 -4.89 -28.07 -3.33
CA PRO A 57 -5.70 -26.86 -3.48
C PRO A 57 -5.55 -25.98 -2.23
N THR A 58 -5.03 -24.77 -2.43
CA THR A 58 -4.89 -23.76 -1.38
C THR A 58 -6.28 -23.31 -0.92
N TYR A 59 -6.76 -23.83 0.20
CA TYR A 59 -7.86 -23.19 0.93
C TYR A 59 -7.30 -21.93 1.58
N GLN A 60 -7.69 -20.78 1.03
CA GLN A 60 -7.39 -19.47 1.62
C GLN A 60 -8.13 -19.34 2.95
N GLN A 61 -7.43 -19.61 4.05
CA GLN A 61 -7.81 -19.00 5.33
C GLN A 61 -7.39 -17.53 5.27
N VAL A 62 -8.35 -16.63 5.36
CA VAL A 62 -8.11 -15.19 5.48
C VAL A 62 -8.63 -14.75 6.84
N GLU A 63 -7.75 -14.73 7.83
CA GLU A 63 -7.89 -13.84 8.98
C GLU A 63 -7.19 -12.52 8.63
N GLY A 64 -7.97 -11.53 8.21
CA GLY A 64 -7.51 -10.18 7.85
C GLY A 64 -8.67 -9.29 7.40
N PRO A 65 -8.62 -7.96 7.63
CA PRO A 65 -9.77 -7.10 7.47
C PRO A 65 -10.07 -6.79 6.00
N ILE A 66 -11.36 -6.89 5.67
CA ILE A 66 -12.02 -6.56 4.40
C ILE A 66 -11.59 -7.47 3.23
N THR A 67 -12.04 -8.72 3.29
CA THR A 67 -12.32 -9.45 2.05
C THR A 67 -13.58 -8.80 1.46
N LEU A 68 -13.44 -8.06 0.35
CA LEU A 68 -14.57 -7.80 -0.53
C LEU A 68 -14.99 -9.16 -1.11
N GLN A 69 -15.78 -9.92 -0.36
CA GLN A 69 -16.54 -11.03 -0.90
C GLN A 69 -17.63 -10.43 -1.78
N SER A 70 -17.24 -9.97 -2.96
CA SER A 70 -18.16 -9.86 -4.07
C SER A 70 -18.52 -11.29 -4.46
N SER A 71 -19.52 -11.85 -3.78
CA SER A 71 -20.22 -13.01 -4.31
C SER A 71 -20.93 -12.52 -5.56
N VAL A 72 -20.26 -12.61 -6.71
CA VAL A 72 -20.90 -12.49 -8.00
C VAL A 72 -21.84 -13.69 -8.07
N SER A 73 -23.10 -13.49 -7.66
CA SER A 73 -24.15 -14.46 -7.91
C SER A 73 -24.20 -14.64 -9.42
N GLU A 74 -24.10 -15.88 -9.90
CA GLU A 74 -24.31 -16.17 -11.31
C GLU A 74 -25.69 -15.62 -11.70
N MET A 75 -25.70 -14.65 -12.62
CA MET A 75 -26.92 -13.99 -13.05
C MET A 75 -27.52 -14.80 -14.19
N ASP A 76 -28.75 -15.26 -13.99
CA ASP A 76 -29.50 -15.95 -15.04
C ASP A 76 -29.81 -14.96 -16.17
N ILE A 77 -29.25 -15.24 -17.35
CA ILE A 77 -29.41 -14.43 -18.56
C ILE A 77 -30.88 -14.25 -18.92
N SER A 78 -31.74 -15.23 -18.60
CA SER A 78 -33.17 -15.16 -18.88
C SER A 78 -33.93 -14.17 -17.98
N SER A 79 -33.31 -13.74 -16.87
CA SER A 79 -33.84 -12.78 -15.90
C SER A 79 -33.20 -11.38 -16.00
N LEU A 80 -32.33 -11.17 -16.99
CA LEU A 80 -31.52 -9.97 -17.10
C LEU A 80 -32.35 -8.75 -17.54
N ASP A 81 -32.56 -7.83 -16.62
CA ASP A 81 -33.18 -6.53 -16.87
C ASP A 81 -32.15 -5.41 -16.72
N PHE A 82 -31.62 -4.93 -17.85
CA PHE A 82 -30.61 -3.87 -17.85
C PHE A 82 -31.13 -2.54 -17.32
N LEU A 83 -32.43 -2.26 -17.44
CA LEU A 83 -32.99 -1.01 -16.93
C LEU A 83 -33.02 -1.05 -15.39
N ASP A 84 -33.44 -2.17 -14.80
CA ASP A 84 -33.37 -2.39 -13.35
C ASP A 84 -31.92 -2.33 -12.84
N LEU A 85 -30.98 -2.99 -13.52
CA LEU A 85 -29.56 -2.94 -13.16
C LEU A 85 -28.99 -1.51 -13.22
N TYR A 86 -29.33 -0.76 -14.26
CA TYR A 86 -28.92 0.65 -14.37
C TYR A 86 -29.51 1.50 -13.25
N ASN A 87 -30.81 1.37 -12.98
CA ASN A 87 -31.47 2.11 -11.90
C ASN A 87 -30.91 1.76 -10.52
N LYS A 88 -30.46 0.50 -10.32
CA LYS A 88 -29.76 0.08 -9.10
C LYS A 88 -28.41 0.76 -8.94
N ILE A 89 -27.65 0.93 -10.02
CA ILE A 89 -26.39 1.67 -10.02
C ILE A 89 -26.65 3.12 -9.65
N ASP A 90 -27.59 3.78 -10.34
CA ASP A 90 -27.97 5.17 -10.09
C ASP A 90 -28.39 5.40 -8.62
N THR A 91 -29.25 4.52 -8.10
CA THR A 91 -29.67 4.54 -6.69
C THR A 91 -28.49 4.34 -5.72
N ALA A 92 -27.55 3.45 -6.06
CA ALA A 92 -26.37 3.20 -5.24
C ALA A 92 -25.41 4.40 -5.23
N GLU A 93 -25.23 5.07 -6.37
CA GLU A 93 -24.44 6.29 -6.50
C GLU A 93 -25.05 7.44 -5.67
N ASP A 94 -26.36 7.65 -5.77
CA ASP A 94 -27.08 8.65 -4.97
C ASP A 94 -26.92 8.41 -3.46
N ASN A 95 -27.04 7.15 -3.03
CA ASN A 95 -26.86 6.77 -1.63
C ASN A 95 -25.40 6.94 -1.17
N LEU A 96 -24.43 6.62 -2.02
CA LEU A 96 -23.01 6.86 -1.73
C LEU A 96 -22.73 8.35 -1.57
N GLN A 97 -23.27 9.19 -2.46
CA GLN A 97 -23.13 10.64 -2.37
C GLN A 97 -23.74 11.18 -1.06
N ARG A 98 -24.96 10.76 -0.73
CA ARG A 98 -25.63 11.15 0.52
C ARG A 98 -24.81 10.74 1.75
N THR A 99 -24.37 9.49 1.79
CA THR A 99 -23.57 8.93 2.90
C THR A 99 -22.25 9.67 3.06
N THR A 100 -21.58 9.98 1.94
CA THR A 100 -20.33 10.75 1.94
C THR A 100 -20.54 12.15 2.49
N HIS A 101 -21.61 12.82 2.06
CA HIS A 101 -21.94 14.16 2.55
C HIS A 101 -22.28 14.17 4.05
N ASP A 102 -23.05 13.18 4.52
CA ASP A 102 -23.37 13.05 5.94
C ASP A 102 -22.12 12.75 6.78
N LEU A 103 -21.20 11.91 6.29
CA LEU A 103 -19.91 11.67 6.94
C LEU A 103 -19.10 12.97 7.10
N ILE A 104 -19.01 13.77 6.04
CA ILE A 104 -18.32 15.07 6.07
C ILE A 104 -18.99 15.99 7.11
N ARG A 105 -20.33 16.04 7.15
CA ARG A 105 -21.07 16.84 8.12
C ARG A 105 -20.79 16.38 9.56
N CYS A 106 -20.71 15.08 9.81
CA CYS A 106 -20.36 14.53 11.11
C CYS A 106 -18.96 14.98 11.57
N TYR A 107 -17.94 14.87 10.70
CA TYR A 107 -16.59 15.35 11.04
C TYR A 107 -16.54 16.86 11.28
N TYR A 108 -17.24 17.64 10.46
CA TYR A 108 -17.33 19.09 10.66
C TYR A 108 -17.95 19.43 12.02
N ASN A 109 -19.09 18.82 12.35
CA ASN A 109 -19.76 19.03 13.63
C ASN A 109 -18.89 18.59 14.81
N PHE A 110 -18.19 17.48 14.69
CA PHE A 110 -17.26 17.00 15.71
C PHE A 110 -16.12 18.00 15.93
N GLY A 111 -15.48 18.49 14.86
CA GLY A 111 -14.45 19.53 14.95
C GLY A 111 -14.98 20.83 15.58
N GLN A 112 -16.22 21.22 15.28
CA GLN A 112 -16.86 22.39 15.90
C GLN A 112 -17.10 22.19 17.41
N ALA A 113 -17.52 21.00 17.82
CA ALA A 113 -17.66 20.66 19.23
C ALA A 113 -16.31 20.73 19.97
N ILE A 114 -15.24 20.19 19.36
CA ILE A 114 -13.86 20.29 19.88
C ILE A 114 -13.47 21.76 20.04
N LYS A 115 -13.70 22.59 19.01
CA LYS A 115 -13.38 24.03 19.05
C LYS A 115 -14.14 24.76 20.15
N GLN A 116 -15.43 24.47 20.32
CA GLN A 116 -16.24 25.07 21.40
C GLN A 116 -15.71 24.67 22.78
N LEU A 117 -15.37 23.39 22.96
CA LEU A 117 -14.80 22.88 24.22
C LEU A 117 -13.42 23.50 24.51
N PHE A 118 -12.57 23.61 23.50
CA PHE A 118 -11.29 24.29 23.63
C PHE A 118 -11.46 25.76 24.04
N ASN A 119 -12.35 26.50 23.34
CA ASN A 119 -12.64 27.88 23.67
C ASN A 119 -13.20 28.05 25.09
N HIS A 120 -13.95 27.06 25.60
CA HIS A 120 -14.41 27.06 26.98
C HIS A 120 -13.23 26.98 27.95
N PHE A 121 -12.30 26.03 27.79
CA PHE A 121 -11.15 25.91 28.68
C PHE A 121 -10.16 27.07 28.55
N ARG A 122 -9.97 27.63 27.35
CA ARG A 122 -9.08 28.75 27.09
C ARG A 122 -9.46 30.02 27.85
N LYS A 123 -10.72 30.15 28.29
CA LYS A 123 -11.15 31.25 29.17
C LYS A 123 -10.46 31.23 30.54
N THR A 124 -10.01 30.04 30.99
CA THR A 124 -9.49 29.81 32.34
C THR A 124 -8.06 29.25 32.35
N CYS A 125 -7.58 28.73 31.24
CA CYS A 125 -6.31 28.03 31.13
C CYS A 125 -5.48 28.57 29.95
N ASN A 126 -4.17 28.34 29.97
CA ASN A 126 -3.34 28.56 28.80
C ASN A 126 -3.64 27.52 27.70
N GLU A 127 -3.05 27.69 26.52
CA GLU A 127 -3.32 26.88 25.34
C GLU A 127 -2.98 25.39 25.55
N ASP A 128 -1.80 25.09 26.07
CA ASP A 128 -1.35 23.70 26.29
C ASP A 128 -2.26 22.96 27.28
N VAL A 129 -2.61 23.59 28.40
CA VAL A 129 -3.51 23.01 29.40
C VAL A 129 -4.92 22.85 28.83
N SER A 130 -5.39 23.79 28.00
CA SER A 130 -6.70 23.69 27.35
C SER A 130 -6.74 22.50 26.37
N ASN A 131 -5.70 22.32 25.57
CA ASN A 131 -5.57 21.19 24.65
C ASN A 131 -5.53 19.84 25.40
N ALA A 132 -4.74 19.76 26.48
CA ALA A 132 -4.69 18.56 27.31
C ALA A 132 -6.09 18.18 27.84
N ARG A 133 -6.84 19.15 28.40
CA ARG A 133 -8.19 18.92 28.91
C ARG A 133 -9.20 18.50 27.85
N VAL A 134 -9.11 19.06 26.64
CA VAL A 134 -9.94 18.62 25.50
C VAL A 134 -9.63 17.18 25.16
N ASN A 135 -8.35 16.81 25.06
CA ASN A 135 -7.93 15.45 24.72
C ASN A 135 -8.32 14.43 25.79
N ASP A 136 -8.15 14.77 27.06
CA ASP A 136 -8.57 13.92 28.18
C ASP A 136 -10.09 13.69 28.11
N ARG A 137 -10.87 14.76 27.92
CA ARG A 137 -12.33 14.65 27.80
C ARG A 137 -12.78 13.80 26.61
N ILE A 138 -12.12 13.93 25.46
CA ILE A 138 -12.44 13.11 24.28
C ILE A 138 -12.11 11.65 24.60
N ARG A 139 -10.92 11.39 25.13
CA ARG A 139 -10.47 10.03 25.48
C ARG A 139 -11.44 9.35 26.45
N ASP A 140 -11.90 10.04 27.48
CA ASP A 140 -12.86 9.50 28.44
C ASP A 140 -14.20 9.09 27.81
N GLN A 141 -14.55 9.61 26.64
CA GLN A 141 -15.82 9.33 25.97
C GLN A 141 -15.73 8.29 24.85
N ILE A 142 -14.56 8.10 24.24
CA ILE A 142 -14.41 7.25 23.05
C ILE A 142 -13.28 6.22 23.14
N SER A 143 -12.57 6.16 24.28
CA SER A 143 -11.56 5.15 24.58
C SER A 143 -12.09 4.09 25.54
#